data_AF-A0A235ITC4-F1
#
_entry.id   AF-A0A235ITC4-F1
#
_cell.length_a   1.000
_cell.length_b   1.000
_cell.length_c   1.000
_cell.angle_alpha   90.00
_cell.angle_beta   90.00
_cell.angle_gamma   90.00
#
_symmetry.space_group_name_H-M   'P 1'
#
loop_
_entity.id
_entity.type
_entity.pdbx_description
1 polymer ?
#
loop_
_entity_poly.entity_id
_entity_poly.type
_entity_poly.pdbx_seq_one_letter_code
_entity_poly.pdbx_strand_id
1 'polypeptide(L)'
;MDSTFNWKPEQTLLKKVINLATERGQSPESIISEAVKLYIETQLLETVDYAVSDPLIGLFAATPDLAINSEDILQQEITEKSGWTWK
;
A
#
# COMPACT_ATOMS: atom_id res chain seq x y z
N MET A 1 -16.57 -13.25 -18.71
CA MET A 1 -15.82 -13.97 -19.76
C MET A 1 -15.45 -15.32 -19.16
N ASP A 2 -16.09 -16.39 -19.62
CA ASP A 2 -15.76 -17.75 -19.17
C ASP A 2 -14.62 -18.30 -20.03
N SER A 3 -13.39 -18.04 -19.58
CA SER A 3 -12.17 -18.61 -20.18
C SER A 3 -11.68 -19.77 -19.32
N THR A 4 -11.69 -20.98 -19.86
CA THR A 4 -11.18 -22.17 -19.16
C THR A 4 -9.65 -22.23 -19.28
N PHE A 5 -8.94 -22.09 -18.15
CA PHE A 5 -7.50 -22.21 -18.10
C PHE A 5 -7.09 -23.66 -17.75
N ASN A 6 -6.54 -24.38 -18.73
CA ASN A 6 -6.05 -25.75 -18.52
C ASN A 6 -4.65 -25.72 -17.90
N TRP A 7 -4.59 -25.78 -16.57
CA TRP A 7 -3.35 -25.80 -15.81
C TRP A 7 -2.99 -27.19 -15.31
N LYS A 8 -1.72 -27.59 -15.43
CA LYS A 8 -1.17 -28.82 -14.87
C LYS A 8 -0.07 -28.47 -13.85
N PRO A 9 -0.40 -28.23 -12.58
CA PRO A 9 0.58 -27.94 -11.55
C PRO A 9 1.47 -29.15 -11.25
N GLU A 10 2.60 -28.89 -10.58
CA GLU A 10 3.42 -29.94 -9.99
C GLU A 10 2.60 -30.75 -8.97
N GLN A 11 2.80 -32.07 -8.91
CA GLN A 11 2.03 -32.97 -8.03
C GLN A 11 2.16 -32.59 -6.54
N THR A 12 3.34 -32.13 -6.13
CA THR A 12 3.62 -31.72 -4.75
C THR A 12 2.79 -30.50 -4.36
N LEU A 13 2.67 -29.53 -5.27
CA LEU A 13 1.87 -28.31 -5.10
C LEU A 13 0.38 -28.64 -5.10
N LEU A 14 -0.09 -29.47 -6.02
CA LEU A 14 -1.48 -29.91 -6.07
C LEU A 14 -1.91 -30.58 -4.76
N LYS A 15 -1.06 -31.47 -4.23
CA LYS A 15 -1.33 -32.14 -2.95
C LYS A 15 -1.43 -31.16 -1.78
N LYS A 16 -0.56 -30.16 -1.73
CA LYS A 16 -0.62 -29.10 -0.70
C LYS A 16 -1.90 -28.27 -0.79
N VAL A 17 -2.29 -27.88 -2.00
CA VAL A 17 -3.52 -27.10 -2.23
C VAL A 17 -4.75 -27.90 -1.83
N ILE A 18 -4.82 -29.18 -2.19
CA ILE A 18 -5.92 -30.06 -1.79
C ILE A 18 -6.01 -30.18 -0.27
N ASN A 19 -4.89 -30.45 0.40
CA ASN A 19 -4.86 -30.55 1.86
C ASN A 19 -5.33 -29.25 2.53
N LEU A 20 -4.81 -28.11 2.07
CA LEU A 20 -5.18 -26.80 2.60
C LEU A 20 -6.66 -26.47 2.34
N ALA A 21 -7.18 -26.84 1.17
CA ALA A 21 -8.59 -26.71 0.82
C ALA A 21 -9.47 -27.57 1.73
N THR A 22 -9.06 -28.82 2.02
CA THR A 22 -9.78 -29.70 2.94
C THR A 22 -9.77 -29.19 4.38
N GLU A 23 -8.65 -28.64 4.86
CA GLU A 23 -8.56 -28.05 6.20
C GLU A 23 -9.46 -26.82 6.36
N ARG A 24 -9.62 -26.04 5.28
CA ARG A 24 -10.44 -24.82 5.27
C ARG A 24 -11.90 -25.05 4.87
N GLY A 25 -12.26 -26.26 4.44
CA GLY A 25 -13.60 -26.56 3.91
C GLY A 25 -13.93 -25.79 2.63
N GLN A 26 -12.92 -25.44 1.83
CA GLN A 26 -13.04 -24.69 0.58
C GLN A 26 -12.72 -25.57 -0.62
N SER A 27 -13.08 -25.13 -1.83
CA SER A 27 -12.63 -25.82 -3.04
C SER A 27 -11.18 -25.44 -3.38
N PRO A 28 -10.39 -26.35 -3.98
CA PRO A 28 -9.03 -26.05 -4.44
C PRO A 28 -8.96 -24.83 -5.37
N GLU A 29 -9.97 -24.65 -6.23
CA GLU A 29 -10.07 -23.53 -7.16
C GLU A 29 -10.22 -22.19 -6.44
N SER A 30 -10.95 -22.16 -5.32
CA SER A 30 -11.10 -20.96 -4.48
C SER A 30 -9.76 -20.54 -3.89
N ILE A 31 -8.98 -21.50 -3.38
CA ILE A 31 -7.63 -21.26 -2.84
C ILE A 31 -6.71 -20.71 -3.94
N ILE A 32 -6.74 -21.31 -5.13
CA ILE A 32 -5.92 -20.86 -6.27
C ILE A 32 -6.32 -19.45 -6.70
N SER A 33 -7.63 -19.17 -6.78
CA SER A 33 -8.13 -17.84 -7.17
C SER A 33 -7.70 -16.76 -6.19
N GLU A 34 -7.76 -17.04 -4.89
CA GLU A 34 -7.28 -16.14 -3.84
C GLU A 34 -5.77 -15.92 -3.92
N ALA A 35 -4.99 -16.99 -4.08
CA ALA A 35 -3.53 -16.91 -4.20
C ALA A 35 -3.11 -16.08 -5.42
N VAL A 36 -3.77 -16.27 -6.57
CA VAL A 36 -3.50 -15.49 -7.79
C VAL A 36 -3.88 -14.02 -7.61
N LYS A 37 -5.02 -13.74 -6.97
CA LYS A 37 -5.42 -12.37 -6.65
C LYS A 37 -4.36 -11.67 -5.79
N LEU A 38 -3.93 -12.31 -4.69
CA LEU A 38 -2.90 -11.76 -3.81
C LEU A 38 -1.57 -11.56 -4.56
N TYR A 39 -1.17 -12.52 -5.41
CA TYR A 39 0.05 -12.38 -6.21
C TYR A 39 -0.02 -11.17 -7.13
N ILE A 40 -1.12 -10.98 -7.86
CA ILE A 40 -1.30 -9.83 -8.75
C ILE A 40 -1.31 -8.52 -7.96
N GLU A 41 -2.01 -8.46 -6.83
CA GLU A 41 -2.04 -7.27 -5.97
C GLU A 41 -0.65 -6.91 -5.45
N THR A 42 0.14 -7.91 -5.01
CA THR A 42 1.53 -7.67 -4.59
C THR A 42 2.44 -7.20 -5.73
N GLN A 43 2.28 -7.75 -6.93
CA GLN A 43 3.05 -7.31 -8.10
C GLN A 43 2.66 -5.90 -8.55
N LEU A 44 1.38 -5.52 -8.45
CA LEU A 44 0.93 -4.16 -8.70
C LEU A 44 1.49 -3.15 -7.69
N LEU A 45 1.64 -3.57 -6.43
CA LEU A 45 2.26 -2.75 -5.38
C LEU A 45 3.78 -2.61 -5.55
N GLU A 46 4.49 -3.63 -6.06
CA GLU A 46 5.90 -3.52 -6.42
C GLU A 46 6.13 -2.59 -7.63
N THR A 47 5.12 -2.40 -8.48
CA THR A 47 5.11 -1.38 -9.54
C THR A 47 4.69 0.02 -9.07
N VAL A 48 4.77 0.30 -7.76
CA VAL A 48 4.90 1.71 -7.33
C VAL A 48 6.26 2.17 -7.80
N ASP A 49 6.26 2.64 -9.05
CA ASP A 49 7.21 3.58 -9.58
C ASP A 49 7.49 4.60 -8.47
N TYR A 50 8.71 4.61 -7.93
CA TYR A 50 9.22 5.73 -7.12
C TYR A 50 9.17 7.08 -7.90
N ALA A 51 8.64 7.08 -9.12
CA ALA A 51 8.36 8.24 -9.96
C ALA A 51 6.93 8.80 -9.82
N VAL A 52 5.97 8.08 -9.22
CA VAL A 52 4.67 8.68 -8.87
C VAL A 52 4.77 9.17 -7.44
N SER A 53 5.17 10.43 -7.30
CA SER A 53 4.92 11.21 -6.11
C SER A 53 3.43 11.06 -5.77
N ASP A 54 3.12 10.22 -4.78
CA ASP A 54 1.78 10.14 -4.23
C ASP A 54 1.34 11.58 -3.90
N PRO A 55 0.26 12.09 -4.53
CA PRO A 55 -0.16 13.47 -4.34
C PRO A 55 -0.53 13.77 -2.89
N LEU A 56 -0.74 12.74 -2.06
CA LEU A 56 -0.98 12.87 -0.61
C LEU A 56 0.32 12.82 0.21
N ILE A 57 1.39 12.21 -0.29
CA ILE A 57 2.70 12.16 0.41
C ILE A 57 3.43 13.50 0.34
N GLY A 58 3.09 14.37 -0.62
CA GLY A 58 3.60 15.74 -0.71
C GLY A 58 2.88 16.78 0.16
N LEU A 59 1.69 16.48 0.70
CA LEU A 59 0.90 17.45 1.48
C LEU A 59 1.35 17.57 2.94
N PHE A 60 1.93 16.49 3.49
CA PHE A 60 2.38 16.41 4.88
C PHE A 60 3.85 16.06 5.00
N ALA A 61 4.61 16.13 3.91
CA ALA A 61 6.07 16.08 3.98
C ALA A 61 6.52 17.31 4.76
N ALA A 62 6.65 17.15 6.08
CA ALA A 62 7.26 18.14 6.94
C ALA A 62 8.63 18.43 6.33
N THR A 63 8.77 19.62 5.73
CA THR A 63 10.08 20.06 5.28
C THR A 63 10.96 20.04 6.53
N PRO A 64 12.14 19.39 6.49
CA PRO A 64 13.05 19.38 7.64
C PRO A 64 13.31 20.80 8.16
N ASP A 65 13.28 21.75 7.23
CA ASP A 65 13.33 23.19 7.45
C ASP A 65 12.24 23.72 8.41
N LEU A 66 10.99 23.30 8.26
CA LEU A 66 9.88 23.76 9.12
C LEU A 66 10.00 23.20 10.54
N ALA A 67 10.45 21.95 10.70
CA ALA A 67 10.64 21.35 12.03
C ALA A 67 11.85 21.95 12.76
N ILE A 68 12.95 22.17 12.04
CA ILE A 68 14.21 22.70 12.60
C ILE A 68 14.10 24.20 12.91
N ASN A 69 13.49 24.98 12.02
CA ASN A 69 13.42 26.44 12.12
C ASN A 69 12.03 26.94 12.58
N SER A 70 11.23 26.06 13.20
CA SER A 70 9.86 26.38 13.64
C SER A 70 9.78 27.64 14.50
N GLU A 71 10.72 27.81 15.44
CA GLU A 71 10.78 28.99 16.31
C GLU A 71 11.08 30.26 15.50
N ASP A 72 12.10 30.25 14.64
CA ASP A 72 12.47 31.42 13.82
C ASP A 72 11.35 31.82 12.85
N ILE A 73 10.64 30.85 12.27
CA ILE A 73 9.49 31.08 11.38
C ILE A 73 8.33 31.70 12.17
N LEU A 74 8.02 31.19 13.35
CA LEU A 74 6.99 31.76 14.21
C LEU A 74 7.33 33.20 14.63
N GLN A 75 8.58 33.48 14.98
CA GLN A 75 9.00 34.84 15.35
C GLN A 75 8.93 35.80 14.15
N GLN A 76 9.19 35.32 12.94
CA GLN A 76 9.09 36.13 11.72
C GLN A 76 7.63 36.42 11.32
N GLU A 77 6.70 35.50 11.61
CA GLU A 77 5.27 35.63 11.30
C GLU A 77 4.47 36.41 12.36
N ILE A 78 5.00 36.56 13.58
CA ILE A 78 4.45 37.45 14.61
C ILE A 78 4.78 38.91 14.22
N THR A 79 3.98 39.47 13.31
CA THR A 79 3.95 40.89 12.98
C THR A 79 2.69 41.54 13.54
N GLU A 80 2.66 42.87 13.72
CA GLU A 80 1.50 43.61 14.28
C GLU A 80 0.18 43.41 13.50
N LYS A 81 0.23 42.88 12.26
CA LYS A 81 -0.95 42.52 11.45
C LYS A 81 -1.39 41.07 11.60
N SER A 82 -0.56 40.22 12.18
CA SER A 82 -0.94 38.87 12.56
C SER A 82 -1.83 38.99 13.80
N GLY A 83 -3.06 38.49 13.75
CA GLY A 83 -4.01 38.54 14.87
C GLY A 83 -3.57 37.75 16.12
N TRP A 84 -2.33 37.31 16.15
CA TRP A 84 -1.67 36.55 17.20
C TRP A 84 -0.97 37.51 18.18
N THR A 85 -1.76 38.29 18.91
CA THR A 85 -1.23 38.98 20.08
C THR A 85 -1.23 38.00 21.25
N TRP A 86 -0.06 37.53 21.66
CA TRP A 86 0.10 36.88 22.97
C TRP A 86 -0.22 37.92 24.05
N LYS A 87 -1.18 37.61 24.91
CA LYS A 87 -1.52 38.41 26.09
C LYS A 87 -1.32 37.57 27.33
#